data_AF-K1RQ41-F1
#
_entry.id   AF-K1RQ41-F1
#
_cell.length_a   1.000
_cell.length_b   1.000
_cell.length_c   1.000
_cell.angle_alpha   90.00
_cell.angle_beta   90.00
_cell.angle_gamma   90.00
#
_symmetry.space_group_name_H-M   'P 1'
#
loop_
_entity.id
_entity.type
_entity.pdbx_description
1 polymer ?
#
loop_
_entity_poly.entity_id
_entity_poly.type
_entity_poly.pdbx_seq_one_letter_code
_entity_poly.pdbx_strand_id
1 'polypeptide(L)'
;ATYELPAAGTEIESVAFSKLGSDEEKLIVSYSVLGSSDKILSVIDYKNGVAKQLGTIGYSSYTFLNGIDEKGEYLACFGRNGAKKNGSMSVYSCSENGELHTAFPVVSFGEGVAEFDKITIARCLILEKEKPCITVDYLTAENQYNTAVLYYKGSSFATADTIVMDSSNIS
;
A
#
# COMPACT_ATOMS: atom_id res chain seq x y z
N ALA A 1 19.97 2.11 18.20
CA ALA A 1 19.03 1.05 17.79
C ALA A 1 19.79 0.17 16.80
N THR A 2 19.91 -1.12 17.09
CA THR A 2 20.48 -2.09 16.14
C THR A 2 19.52 -2.13 14.96
N TYR A 3 19.97 -1.69 13.78
CA TYR A 3 19.18 -1.78 12.57
C TYR A 3 18.98 -3.27 12.27
N GLU A 4 17.75 -3.76 12.37
CA GLU A 4 17.40 -5.05 11.78
C GLU A 4 17.51 -4.87 10.27
N LEU A 5 18.66 -5.27 9.72
CA LEU A 5 18.87 -5.34 8.29
C LEU A 5 18.06 -6.51 7.74
N PRO A 6 17.45 -6.38 6.55
CA PRO A 6 16.86 -7.52 5.88
C PRO A 6 17.87 -8.68 5.81
N ALA A 7 17.41 -9.90 6.12
CA ALA A 7 18.21 -11.14 6.20
C ALA A 7 19.11 -11.30 7.44
N ALA A 8 19.02 -10.42 8.44
CA ALA A 8 19.64 -10.63 9.75
C ALA A 8 18.67 -11.33 10.72
N GLY A 9 18.37 -12.62 10.48
CA GLY A 9 17.40 -13.37 11.29
C GLY A 9 15.93 -13.13 10.90
N THR A 10 15.69 -12.88 9.61
CA THR A 10 14.35 -12.64 9.04
C THR A 10 14.19 -13.45 7.76
N GLU A 11 12.96 -13.90 7.46
CA GLU A 11 12.66 -14.55 6.18
C GLU A 11 12.33 -13.48 5.12
N ILE A 12 13.08 -13.45 4.01
CA ILE A 12 12.82 -12.54 2.90
C ILE A 12 11.59 -13.04 2.13
N GLU A 13 10.54 -12.22 2.04
CA GLU A 13 9.33 -12.52 1.28
C GLU A 13 9.45 -12.08 -0.17
N SER A 14 10.05 -10.91 -0.41
CA SER A 14 10.28 -10.44 -1.78
C SER A 14 11.38 -9.38 -1.86
N VAL A 15 11.88 -9.21 -3.08
CA VAL A 15 12.77 -8.12 -3.47
C VAL A 15 12.24 -7.49 -4.75
N ALA A 16 12.07 -6.17 -4.77
CA ALA A 16 11.59 -5.42 -5.91
C ALA A 16 12.40 -4.14 -6.13
N PHE A 17 12.33 -3.60 -7.34
CA PHE A 17 12.90 -2.32 -7.71
C PHE A 17 11.78 -1.38 -8.12
N SER A 18 11.78 -0.16 -7.61
CA SER A 18 10.83 0.88 -8.05
C SER A 18 11.44 2.25 -7.86
N LYS A 19 11.05 3.18 -8.73
CA LYS A 19 11.47 4.58 -8.64
C LYS A 19 10.80 5.33 -7.49
N LEU A 20 9.63 4.88 -7.05
CA LEU A 20 8.82 5.53 -6.00
C LEU A 20 8.67 7.04 -6.21
N GLY A 21 8.47 7.49 -7.45
CA GLY A 21 8.31 8.91 -7.78
C GLY A 21 9.61 9.73 -7.79
N SER A 22 10.76 9.07 -7.67
CA SER A 22 12.09 9.67 -7.83
C SER A 22 12.74 9.29 -9.17
N ASP A 23 13.83 9.95 -9.55
CA ASP A 23 14.55 9.63 -10.80
C ASP A 23 15.36 8.33 -10.72
N GLU A 24 15.78 7.95 -9.51
CA GLU A 24 16.65 6.81 -9.25
C GLU A 24 15.86 5.61 -8.69
N GLU A 25 16.21 4.39 -9.09
CA GLU A 25 15.59 3.18 -8.55
C GLU A 25 15.90 2.99 -7.06
N LYS A 26 14.92 2.45 -6.33
CA LYS A 26 15.03 2.05 -4.93
C LYS A 26 14.86 0.54 -4.84
N LEU A 27 15.65 -0.07 -3.96
CA LEU A 27 15.51 -1.47 -3.60
C LEU A 27 14.47 -1.59 -2.49
N ILE A 28 13.44 -2.39 -2.74
CA ILE A 28 12.36 -2.67 -1.82
C ILE A 28 12.51 -4.11 -1.36
N VAL A 29 12.77 -4.31 -0.07
CA VAL A 29 12.96 -5.65 0.50
C VAL A 29 11.89 -5.88 1.56
N SER A 30 11.03 -6.86 1.34
CA SER A 30 9.98 -7.24 2.27
C SER A 30 10.35 -8.54 2.99
N TYR A 31 10.10 -8.60 4.29
CA TYR A 31 10.49 -9.73 5.14
C TYR A 31 9.58 -9.90 6.36
N SER A 32 9.52 -11.14 6.83
CA SER A 32 8.85 -11.53 8.06
C SER A 32 9.86 -11.66 9.20
N VAL A 33 9.51 -11.11 10.36
CA VAL A 33 10.35 -11.19 11.57
C VAL A 33 10.17 -12.56 12.23
N LEU A 34 11.27 -13.27 12.46
CA LEU A 34 11.21 -14.62 13.03
C LEU A 34 10.55 -14.62 14.42
N GLY A 35 9.56 -15.50 14.59
CA GLY A 35 8.80 -15.61 15.84
C GLY A 35 7.79 -14.50 16.07
N SER A 36 7.57 -13.61 15.09
CA SER A 36 6.49 -12.63 15.08
C SER A 36 5.57 -12.83 13.87
N SER A 37 4.35 -12.31 13.97
CA SER A 37 3.47 -12.12 12.79
C SER A 37 3.77 -10.82 12.05
N ASP A 38 4.73 -10.03 12.53
CA ASP A 38 5.07 -8.74 11.96
C ASP A 38 5.83 -8.92 10.64
N LYS A 39 5.36 -8.18 9.63
CA LYS A 39 6.02 -8.05 8.34
C LYS A 39 6.49 -6.63 8.14
N ILE A 40 7.72 -6.50 7.65
CA ILE A 40 8.40 -5.22 7.48
C ILE A 40 8.91 -5.13 6.05
N LEU A 41 8.71 -3.96 5.45
CA LEU A 41 9.24 -3.59 4.16
C LEU A 41 10.27 -2.49 4.36
N SER A 42 11.51 -2.71 3.90
CA SER A 42 12.58 -1.72 3.90
C SER A 42 12.72 -1.09 2.52
N VAL A 43 12.80 0.24 2.49
CA VAL A 43 13.12 1.02 1.29
C VAL A 43 14.58 1.43 1.38
N ILE A 44 15.38 1.02 0.41
CA ILE A 44 16.82 1.16 0.41
C ILE A 44 17.25 1.90 -0.86
N ASP A 45 18.06 2.93 -0.65
CA ASP A 45 18.83 3.58 -1.71
C ASP A 45 20.19 2.90 -1.82
N TYR A 46 20.54 2.43 -3.02
CA TYR A 46 21.81 1.73 -3.25
C TYR A 46 22.61 2.42 -4.34
N LYS A 47 23.69 3.07 -3.93
CA LYS A 47 24.51 3.89 -4.84
C LYS A 47 25.98 3.64 -4.59
N ASN A 48 26.73 3.40 -5.67
CA ASN A 48 28.19 3.20 -5.63
C ASN A 48 28.65 2.14 -4.61
N GLY A 49 27.91 1.04 -4.48
CA GLY A 49 28.24 -0.04 -3.54
C GLY A 49 27.78 0.18 -2.10
N VAL A 50 27.10 1.30 -1.80
CA VAL A 50 26.66 1.65 -0.46
C VAL A 50 25.13 1.59 -0.38
N ALA A 51 24.62 0.75 0.53
CA ALA A 51 23.20 0.67 0.86
C ALA A 51 22.87 1.65 1.99
N LYS A 52 21.87 2.51 1.77
CA LYS A 52 21.29 3.43 2.75
C LYS A 52 19.80 3.12 2.91
N GLN A 53 19.39 2.70 4.10
CA GLN A 53 17.98 2.51 4.41
C GLN A 53 17.29 3.87 4.57
N LEU A 54 16.28 4.12 3.73
CA LEU A 54 15.48 5.34 3.74
C LEU A 54 14.34 5.26 4.75
N GLY A 55 13.82 4.07 5.00
CA GLY A 55 12.78 3.83 5.99
C GLY A 55 12.29 2.38 6.02
N THR A 56 11.50 2.07 7.02
CA THR A 56 10.83 0.77 7.21
C THR A 56 9.34 0.99 7.38
N ILE A 57 8.54 0.15 6.73
CA ILE A 57 7.09 0.20 6.75
C ILE A 57 6.57 -1.15 7.24
N GLY A 58 5.79 -1.15 8.32
CA GLY A 58 5.02 -2.34 8.70
C GLY A 58 3.87 -2.55 7.73
N TYR A 59 3.65 -3.77 7.28
CA TYR A 59 2.58 -4.10 6.34
C TYR A 59 1.87 -5.40 6.68
N SER A 60 0.64 -5.54 6.19
CA SER A 60 -0.06 -6.82 6.07
C SER A 60 -0.06 -7.25 4.60
N SER A 61 -0.28 -6.30 3.68
CA SER A 61 -0.08 -6.51 2.25
C SER A 61 0.28 -5.17 1.56
N TYR A 62 0.79 -5.22 0.33
CA TYR A 62 1.16 -4.01 -0.41
C TYR A 62 1.08 -4.22 -1.93
N THR A 63 1.02 -3.11 -2.67
CA THR A 63 1.14 -3.11 -4.13
C THR A 63 1.88 -1.85 -4.59
N PHE A 64 2.60 -1.96 -5.71
CA PHE A 64 3.08 -0.79 -6.44
C PHE A 64 1.92 -0.16 -7.20
N LEU A 65 1.85 1.17 -7.26
CA LEU A 65 0.89 1.91 -8.06
C LEU A 65 1.64 2.65 -9.15
N ASN A 66 1.25 2.46 -10.40
CA ASN A 66 1.85 3.17 -11.53
C ASN A 66 0.76 3.87 -12.34
N GLY A 67 1.01 5.11 -12.76
CA GLY A 67 0.12 5.88 -13.61
C GLY A 67 -1.16 6.37 -12.91
N ILE A 68 -1.13 6.54 -11.59
CA ILE A 68 -2.25 7.17 -10.86
C ILE A 68 -2.24 8.70 -11.02
N ASP A 69 -1.08 9.29 -11.25
CA ASP A 69 -0.87 10.69 -11.61
C ASP A 69 0.39 10.85 -12.50
N GLU A 70 0.77 12.09 -12.79
CA GLU A 70 1.94 12.42 -13.62
C GLU A 70 3.29 12.22 -12.91
N LYS A 71 3.29 12.07 -11.58
CA LYS A 71 4.50 12.03 -10.75
C LYS A 71 5.08 10.63 -10.60
N GLY A 72 4.36 9.59 -11.03
CA GLY A 72 4.95 8.30 -11.35
C GLY A 72 4.54 7.14 -10.44
N GLU A 73 5.53 6.37 -10.01
CA GLU A 73 5.34 5.13 -9.24
C GLU A 73 5.21 5.39 -7.74
N TYR A 74 4.34 4.66 -7.08
CA TYR A 74 4.13 4.74 -5.63
C TYR A 74 4.09 3.35 -5.01
N LEU A 75 4.25 3.28 -3.70
CA LEU A 75 4.04 2.08 -2.91
C LEU A 75 2.81 2.26 -2.01
N ALA A 76 1.74 1.49 -2.25
CA ALA A 76 0.59 1.42 -1.37
C ALA A 76 0.76 0.26 -0.38
N CYS A 77 0.89 0.58 0.91
CA CYS A 77 0.98 -0.41 1.98
C CYS A 77 -0.33 -0.42 2.79
N PHE A 78 -0.84 -1.63 3.00
CA PHE A 78 -2.03 -1.90 3.78
C PHE A 78 -1.58 -2.47 5.11
N GLY A 79 -1.88 -1.75 6.18
CA GLY A 79 -1.44 -2.08 7.53
C GLY A 79 -2.61 -2.19 8.48
N ARG A 80 -2.45 -3.08 9.46
CA ARG A 80 -3.36 -3.23 10.58
C ARG A 80 -2.68 -2.76 11.86
N ASN A 81 -3.34 -1.89 12.62
CA ASN A 81 -2.91 -1.63 13.98
C ASN A 81 -3.57 -2.65 14.92
N GLY A 82 -2.79 -3.62 15.43
CA GLY A 82 -3.32 -4.64 16.34
C GLY A 82 -3.92 -4.09 17.63
N ALA A 83 -3.41 -2.96 18.14
CA ALA A 83 -3.89 -2.34 19.37
C ALA A 83 -5.20 -1.55 19.16
N LYS A 84 -5.34 -0.87 18.02
CA LYS A 84 -6.54 -0.09 17.68
C LYS A 84 -7.56 -0.87 16.85
N LYS A 85 -7.24 -2.11 16.49
CA LYS A 85 -8.00 -2.97 15.56
C LYS A 85 -8.44 -2.24 14.29
N ASN A 86 -7.64 -1.30 13.76
CA ASN A 86 -8.01 -0.56 12.57
C ASN A 86 -7.16 -0.97 11.36
N GLY A 87 -7.81 -1.03 10.20
CA GLY A 87 -7.16 -1.23 8.91
C GLY A 87 -6.93 0.11 8.22
N SER A 88 -5.80 0.25 7.53
CA SER A 88 -5.49 1.46 6.79
C SER A 88 -4.64 1.20 5.56
N MET A 89 -4.74 2.10 4.58
CA MET A 89 -3.80 2.19 3.46
C MET A 89 -3.00 3.48 3.58
N SER A 90 -1.68 3.35 3.54
CA SER A 90 -0.73 4.46 3.39
C SER A 90 -0.01 4.34 2.06
N VAL A 91 0.18 5.46 1.37
CA VAL A 91 0.87 5.50 0.08
C VAL A 91 2.16 6.27 0.23
N TYR A 92 3.26 5.70 -0.27
CA TYR A 92 4.60 6.24 -0.10
C TYR A 92 5.27 6.56 -1.43
N SER A 93 6.09 7.60 -1.40
CA SER A 93 7.02 8.01 -2.46
C SER A 93 8.32 8.52 -1.84
N CYS A 94 9.36 8.63 -2.66
CA CYS A 94 10.59 9.33 -2.32
C CYS A 94 10.54 10.77 -2.86
N SER A 95 10.95 11.74 -2.06
CA SER A 95 11.12 13.13 -2.53
C SER A 95 12.39 13.27 -3.37
N GLU A 96 12.56 14.43 -4.01
CA GLU A 96 13.77 14.75 -4.79
C GLU A 96 15.07 14.61 -3.98
N ASN A 97 15.02 14.85 -2.67
CA ASN A 97 16.15 14.65 -1.76
C ASN A 97 16.37 13.16 -1.37
N GLY A 98 15.58 12.24 -1.92
CA GLY A 98 15.66 10.80 -1.64
C GLY A 98 15.04 10.36 -0.33
N GLU A 99 14.24 11.20 0.34
CA GLU A 99 13.58 10.83 1.59
C GLU A 99 12.23 10.15 1.35
N LEU A 100 11.99 9.04 2.05
CA LEU A 100 10.71 8.34 2.03
C LEU A 100 9.67 9.13 2.82
N HIS A 101 8.52 9.40 2.21
CA HIS A 101 7.40 10.10 2.85
C HIS A 101 6.06 9.53 2.41
N THR A 102 4.99 9.83 3.16
CA THR A 102 3.61 9.54 2.74
C THR A 102 3.17 10.53 1.67
N ALA A 103 2.85 10.03 0.48
CA ALA A 103 2.47 10.83 -0.69
C ALA A 103 1.06 11.45 -0.56
N PHE A 104 0.15 10.74 0.11
CA PHE A 104 -1.26 11.10 0.20
C PHE A 104 -1.80 10.86 1.63
N PRO A 105 -2.94 11.49 1.98
CA PRO A 105 -3.63 11.19 3.24
C PRO A 105 -3.96 9.70 3.37
N VAL A 106 -3.83 9.18 4.59
CA VAL A 106 -4.12 7.78 4.94
C VAL A 106 -5.61 7.49 4.73
N VAL A 107 -5.92 6.36 4.08
CA VAL A 107 -7.29 5.84 3.95
C VAL A 107 -7.57 4.89 5.11
N SER A 108 -8.63 5.14 5.86
CA SER A 108 -9.10 4.25 6.92
C SER A 108 -10.12 3.26 6.37
N PHE A 109 -9.99 1.99 6.78
CA PHE A 109 -10.98 0.93 6.55
C PHE A 109 -11.86 0.71 7.79
N GLY A 110 -11.75 1.58 8.79
CA GLY A 110 -12.48 1.45 10.05
C GLY A 110 -11.85 0.44 11.01
N GLU A 111 -12.62 0.12 12.05
CA GLU A 111 -12.27 -0.86 13.06
C GLU A 111 -12.70 -2.27 12.65
N GLY A 112 -12.08 -3.29 13.26
CA GLY A 112 -12.42 -4.68 13.06
C GLY A 112 -11.67 -5.36 11.90
N VAL A 113 -10.89 -4.65 11.10
CA VAL A 113 -10.10 -5.28 10.02
C VAL A 113 -9.13 -6.29 10.63
N ALA A 114 -9.36 -7.57 10.32
CA ALA A 114 -8.57 -8.71 10.78
C ALA A 114 -7.38 -8.96 9.85
N GLU A 115 -7.62 -8.92 8.54
CA GLU A 115 -6.62 -9.25 7.51
C GLU A 115 -6.95 -8.57 6.19
N PHE A 116 -5.91 -8.21 5.43
CA PHE A 116 -6.03 -7.84 4.02
C PHE A 116 -5.62 -9.05 3.18
N ASP A 117 -6.54 -9.59 2.39
CA ASP A 117 -6.36 -10.84 1.66
C ASP A 117 -5.80 -10.57 0.26
N LYS A 118 -6.58 -9.90 -0.59
CA LYS A 118 -6.21 -9.64 -1.98
C LYS A 118 -6.29 -8.17 -2.32
N ILE A 119 -5.18 -7.64 -2.85
CA ILE A 119 -5.12 -6.27 -3.38
C ILE A 119 -4.81 -6.39 -4.87
N THR A 120 -5.68 -5.82 -5.70
CA THR A 120 -5.50 -5.86 -7.16
C THR A 120 -5.63 -4.46 -7.73
N ILE A 121 -4.74 -4.12 -8.66
CA ILE A 121 -4.90 -2.92 -9.48
C ILE A 121 -5.84 -3.26 -10.62
N ALA A 122 -6.90 -2.49 -10.76
CA ALA A 122 -7.89 -2.62 -11.82
C ALA A 122 -8.09 -1.29 -12.53
N ARG A 123 -8.92 -1.33 -13.58
CA ARG A 123 -9.48 -0.13 -14.19
C ARG A 123 -10.97 -0.07 -13.89
N CYS A 124 -11.40 1.04 -13.33
CA CYS A 124 -12.79 1.28 -12.97
C CYS A 124 -13.37 2.41 -13.82
N LEU A 125 -14.62 2.28 -14.25
CA LEU A 125 -15.36 3.36 -14.88
C LEU A 125 -15.95 4.25 -13.78
N ILE A 126 -15.37 5.44 -13.58
CA ILE A 126 -15.77 6.39 -12.55
C ILE A 126 -16.20 7.67 -13.23
N LEU A 127 -17.48 8.02 -13.11
CA LEU A 127 -18.09 9.17 -13.81
C LEU A 127 -17.81 9.11 -15.31
N GLU A 128 -18.08 7.95 -15.92
CA GLU A 128 -17.88 7.67 -17.35
C GLU A 128 -16.42 7.76 -17.84
N LYS A 129 -15.45 7.89 -16.92
CA LYS A 129 -14.03 7.92 -17.24
C LYS A 129 -13.35 6.69 -16.67
N GLU A 130 -12.66 5.96 -17.53
CA GLU A 130 -11.81 4.86 -17.10
C GLU A 130 -10.64 5.41 -16.29
N LYS A 131 -10.48 4.93 -15.06
CA LYS A 131 -9.42 5.34 -14.14
C LYS A 131 -8.80 4.13 -13.45
N PRO A 132 -7.49 4.16 -13.14
CA PRO A 132 -6.89 3.18 -12.25
C PRO A 132 -7.60 3.18 -10.89
N CYS A 133 -7.87 1.99 -10.39
CA CYS A 133 -8.45 1.77 -9.07
C CYS A 133 -7.76 0.58 -8.40
N ILE A 134 -7.91 0.49 -7.08
CA ILE A 134 -7.38 -0.59 -6.27
C ILE A 134 -8.58 -1.32 -5.66
N THR A 135 -8.75 -2.59 -5.98
CA THR A 135 -9.72 -3.45 -5.31
C THR A 135 -9.04 -4.11 -4.13
N VAL A 136 -9.69 -4.07 -2.97
CA VAL A 136 -9.13 -4.52 -1.70
C VAL A 136 -10.14 -5.47 -1.06
N ASP A 137 -9.79 -6.75 -1.02
CA ASP A 137 -10.52 -7.78 -0.30
C ASP A 137 -9.91 -7.92 1.10
N TYR A 138 -10.74 -7.82 2.13
CA TYR A 138 -10.29 -7.83 3.52
C TYR A 138 -11.33 -8.47 4.45
N LEU A 139 -10.84 -9.06 5.53
CA LEU A 139 -11.64 -9.73 6.53
C LEU A 139 -11.88 -8.79 7.71
N THR A 140 -13.09 -8.85 8.26
CA THR A 140 -13.46 -8.12 9.50
C THR A 140 -13.78 -9.05 10.68
N ALA A 141 -14.09 -10.31 10.37
CA ALA A 141 -14.28 -11.39 11.33
C ALA A 141 -14.11 -12.72 10.59
N GLU A 142 -14.11 -13.83 11.33
CA GLU A 142 -14.14 -15.16 10.75
C GLU A 142 -15.33 -15.29 9.78
N ASN A 143 -15.04 -15.64 8.52
CA ASN A 143 -16.01 -15.73 7.42
C ASN A 143 -16.77 -14.43 7.07
N GLN A 144 -16.26 -13.25 7.47
CA GLN A 144 -16.82 -11.95 7.08
C GLN A 144 -15.85 -11.19 6.17
N TYR A 145 -16.06 -11.35 4.86
CA TYR A 145 -15.27 -10.72 3.81
C TYR A 145 -15.93 -9.44 3.32
N ASN A 146 -15.13 -8.41 3.10
CA ASN A 146 -15.54 -7.15 2.51
C ASN A 146 -14.64 -6.83 1.32
N THR A 147 -15.22 -6.18 0.31
CA THR A 147 -14.46 -5.66 -0.83
C THR A 147 -14.63 -4.14 -0.86
N ALA A 148 -13.52 -3.41 -0.88
CA ALA A 148 -13.50 -1.98 -1.13
C ALA A 148 -12.86 -1.68 -2.49
N VAL A 149 -13.35 -0.63 -3.15
CA VAL A 149 -12.73 -0.08 -4.36
C VAL A 149 -12.23 1.31 -4.04
N LEU A 150 -10.91 1.50 -4.16
CA LEU A 150 -10.25 2.78 -3.97
C LEU A 150 -9.90 3.40 -5.32
N TYR A 151 -10.10 4.70 -5.44
CA TYR A 151 -9.67 5.45 -6.62
C TYR A 151 -9.01 6.77 -6.23
N TYR A 152 -8.11 7.23 -7.09
CA TYR A 152 -7.44 8.51 -6.89
C TYR A 152 -8.31 9.67 -7.40
N LYS A 153 -8.53 10.67 -6.55
CA LYS A 153 -9.33 11.86 -6.87
C LYS A 153 -8.49 13.12 -7.16
N GLY A 154 -7.18 12.96 -7.36
CA GLY A 154 -6.25 14.05 -7.68
C GLY A 154 -5.42 14.57 -6.52
N SER A 155 -5.84 14.32 -5.28
CA SER A 155 -5.06 14.69 -4.07
C SER A 155 -5.17 13.68 -2.92
N SER A 156 -6.09 12.73 -3.03
CA SER A 156 -6.26 11.64 -2.08
C SER A 156 -6.87 10.43 -2.77
N PHE A 157 -6.87 9.31 -2.05
CA PHE A 157 -7.73 8.19 -2.39
C PHE A 157 -9.10 8.39 -1.74
N ALA A 158 -10.13 7.80 -2.35
CA ALA A 158 -11.48 7.69 -1.81
C ALA A 158 -12.01 6.27 -2.07
N THR A 159 -12.90 5.82 -1.19
CA THR A 159 -13.72 4.62 -1.42
C THR A 159 -14.87 4.98 -2.35
N ALA A 160 -15.15 4.12 -3.33
CA ALA A 160 -16.40 4.18 -4.06
C ALA A 160 -17.49 3.48 -3.23
N ASP A 161 -18.37 4.25 -2.59
CA ASP A 161 -19.61 3.70 -2.05
C ASP A 161 -20.46 3.25 -3.23
N THR A 162 -20.61 1.94 -3.39
CA THR A 162 -21.42 1.39 -4.48
C THR A 162 -22.87 1.36 -4.00
N ILE A 163 -23.66 2.37 -4.38
CA ILE A 163 -25.13 2.26 -4.26
C ILE A 163 -25.59 1.42 -5.45
N VAL A 164 -25.92 0.15 -5.20
CA VAL A 164 -26.64 -0.67 -6.17
C VAL A 164 -28.08 -0.15 -6.21
N MET A 165 -28.39 0.69 -7.19
CA MET A 165 -29.77 1.07 -7.48
C MET A 165 -30.35 0.06 -8.47
N ASP A 166 -31.51 -0.49 -8.15
CA ASP A 166 -32.29 -1.25 -9.11
C ASP A 166 -32.58 -0.35 -10.33
N SER A 167 -32.53 -0.91 -11.54
CA SER A 167 -32.61 -0.15 -12.80
C SER A 167 -33.94 0.62 -12.95
N SER A 168 -34.94 0.28 -12.15
CA SER A 168 -36.21 0.98 -11.99
C SER A 168 -36.10 2.38 -11.37
N ASN A 169 -34.98 2.73 -10.73
CA ASN A 169 -34.79 4.00 -10.01
C ASN A 169 -33.84 5.00 -10.71
N ILE A 170 -33.38 4.70 -11.93
CA ILE A 170 -32.64 5.65 -12.77
C ILE A 170 -33.66 6.32 -13.69
N SER A 171 -34.24 7.44 -13.23
CA SER A 171 -35.17 8.29 -13.99
C SER A 171 -34.44 9.41 -14.72
#